data_AF-A0A6P7IH08-F1
#
_entry.id   AF-A0A6P7IH08-F1
#
_cell.length_a   1.000
_cell.length_b   1.000
_cell.length_c   1.000
_cell.angle_alpha   90.00
_cell.angle_beta   90.00
_cell.angle_gamma   90.00
#
_symmetry.space_group_name_H-M   'P 1'
#
loop_
_entity.id
_entity.type
_entity.pdbx_description
1 polymer ?
#
loop_
_entity_poly.entity_id
_entity_poly.type
_entity_poly.pdbx_seq_one_letter_code
_entity_poly.pdbx_strand_id
1 'polypeptide(L)'
;MEPRVYRECWKNPHVIRGNRPIKAEMAHQLYVLQVLTFNLLEERMMTKMDPNDQSQRDIIFELRRIAFDGENDPTGTEKRKAMYTKDYKMLGFTNHVNPAMDFTQTPPGMLALDNMLYLAKVHQDTYIRIVLENSSREDKHECPFGRCAIELTRMLCEILQVGELPNEGCNDYHPMFFTHDRAWEEFFCVCIQLLNKTWKEMRATAEDFNKVMQVVREQITRALAMKPSSIDQLKNKLRGLNYSEILRLRQSERMSQDDFQSPPIIELRERIQPEILELIKQQRLNRLCEGSCFRKLGNRRRQEKFWFCRLSLNHKVLHYGDLDESPQGEVPFELLSDKIPVSDIKSVVTGKDCPHMKEKSALKQNKEVLELAFSVLYDPDETLNFVAPNKYEYCIWTDGLCALLGREMGSDLTRSDLDTLISMEMKLRLLDLENITIPEAPPPVPKEPSSYNFTYNYS
;
A
#
# COMPACT_ATOMS: atom_id res chain seq x y z
N MET A 1 24.59 -17.61 1.21
CA MET A 1 25.44 -16.42 1.41
C MET A 1 24.68 -15.47 2.33
N GLU A 2 25.30 -15.01 3.41
CA GLU A 2 24.63 -14.31 4.52
C GLU A 2 23.96 -12.98 4.11
N PRO A 3 22.75 -12.68 4.62
CA PRO A 3 22.07 -11.37 4.45
C PRO A 3 22.83 -10.16 5.04
N ARG A 4 23.89 -10.39 5.82
CA ARG A 4 24.69 -9.33 6.47
C ARG A 4 25.49 -8.50 5.47
N VAL A 5 25.99 -9.11 4.39
CA VAL A 5 26.88 -8.44 3.43
C VAL A 5 26.15 -7.37 2.60
N TYR A 6 24.84 -7.57 2.32
CA TYR A 6 24.05 -6.55 1.62
C TYR A 6 23.70 -5.35 2.52
N ARG A 7 23.56 -5.53 3.84
CA ARG A 7 23.23 -4.39 4.74
C ARG A 7 24.35 -3.35 4.84
N GLU A 8 25.62 -3.75 4.70
CA GLU A 8 26.75 -2.83 4.85
C GLU A 8 27.02 -1.97 3.61
N CYS A 9 26.80 -2.50 2.40
CA CYS A 9 27.06 -1.75 1.16
C CYS A 9 26.06 -0.60 0.89
N TRP A 10 24.84 -0.66 1.45
CA TRP A 10 23.76 0.30 1.13
C TRP A 10 23.39 1.27 2.26
N LYS A 11 23.85 1.01 3.50
CA LYS A 11 23.91 2.04 4.57
C LYS A 11 24.95 3.13 4.29
N ASN A 12 25.63 3.04 3.14
CA ASN A 12 26.65 3.95 2.72
C ASN A 12 26.07 5.38 2.64
N PRO A 13 26.60 6.36 3.41
CA PRO A 13 26.10 7.74 3.42
C PRO A 13 26.10 8.40 2.02
N HIS A 14 26.76 7.81 1.04
CA HIS A 14 26.80 8.29 -0.33
C HIS A 14 25.50 8.17 -1.14
N VAL A 15 24.55 7.29 -0.77
CA VAL A 15 23.28 7.15 -1.53
C VAL A 15 22.18 8.04 -0.94
N ILE A 16 21.86 7.88 0.35
CA ILE A 16 20.75 8.62 0.98
C ILE A 16 21.16 10.05 1.39
N ARG A 17 22.44 10.28 1.71
CA ARG A 17 23.00 11.60 2.02
C ARG A 17 23.95 12.09 0.92
N GLY A 18 23.91 11.48 -0.26
CA GLY A 18 24.67 11.92 -1.42
C GLY A 18 24.19 13.29 -1.90
N ASN A 19 25.12 14.13 -2.38
CA ASN A 19 24.78 15.44 -2.97
C ASN A 19 24.02 15.35 -4.30
N ARG A 20 23.87 14.15 -4.88
CA ARG A 20 23.19 13.94 -6.16
C ARG A 20 21.78 13.42 -5.93
N PRO A 21 20.77 13.96 -6.64
CA PRO A 21 19.41 13.45 -6.54
C PRO A 21 19.33 11.98 -6.97
N ILE A 22 18.58 11.19 -6.21
CA ILE A 22 18.35 9.76 -6.46
C ILE A 22 17.45 9.61 -7.69
N LYS A 23 17.91 8.88 -8.71
CA LYS A 23 17.15 8.58 -9.92
C LYS A 23 16.10 7.49 -9.66
N ALA A 24 15.08 7.41 -10.51
CA ALA A 24 13.95 6.47 -10.37
C ALA A 24 14.39 5.01 -10.18
N GLU A 25 15.35 4.51 -10.97
CA GLU A 25 15.88 3.15 -10.83
C GLU A 25 16.48 2.88 -9.45
N MET A 26 17.25 3.84 -8.91
CA MET A 26 17.84 3.70 -7.58
C MET A 26 16.78 3.83 -6.48
N ALA A 27 15.77 4.69 -6.67
CA ALA A 27 14.64 4.79 -5.75
C ALA A 27 13.83 3.49 -5.69
N HIS A 28 13.62 2.83 -6.83
CA HIS A 28 13.02 1.49 -6.90
C HIS A 28 13.84 0.47 -6.11
N GLN A 29 15.17 0.43 -6.30
CA GLN A 29 16.03 -0.50 -5.56
C GLN A 29 16.00 -0.25 -4.05
N LEU A 30 15.92 1.01 -3.62
CA LEU A 30 15.75 1.36 -2.20
C LEU A 30 14.39 0.92 -1.66
N TYR A 31 13.31 1.07 -2.44
CA TYR A 31 12.00 0.54 -2.10
C TYR A 31 12.04 -0.99 -1.94
N VAL A 32 12.57 -1.72 -2.93
CA VAL A 32 12.71 -3.18 -2.89
C VAL A 32 13.51 -3.60 -1.66
N LEU A 33 14.65 -2.97 -1.40
CA LEU A 33 15.47 -3.26 -0.23
C LEU A 33 14.73 -3.03 1.08
N GLN A 34 13.94 -1.95 1.17
CA GLN A 34 13.15 -1.65 2.35
C GLN A 34 12.08 -2.73 2.59
N VAL A 35 11.34 -3.14 1.55
CA VAL A 35 10.34 -4.22 1.64
C VAL A 35 10.99 -5.51 2.09
N LEU A 36 12.09 -5.92 1.46
CA LEU A 36 12.82 -7.14 1.85
C LEU A 36 13.35 -7.06 3.29
N THR A 37 13.79 -5.87 3.73
CA THR A 37 14.26 -5.67 5.10
C THR A 37 13.12 -5.80 6.12
N PHE A 38 11.94 -5.29 5.80
CA PHE A 38 10.75 -5.46 6.63
C PHE A 38 10.26 -6.91 6.65
N ASN A 39 10.33 -7.64 5.55
CA ASN A 39 9.89 -9.03 5.49
C ASN A 39 10.74 -9.97 6.36
N LEU A 40 11.94 -9.56 6.76
CA LEU A 40 12.72 -10.28 7.79
C LEU A 40 12.02 -10.31 9.16
N LEU A 41 11.06 -9.41 9.40
CA LEU A 41 10.23 -9.38 10.61
C LEU A 41 9.04 -10.34 10.51
N GLU A 42 8.66 -10.79 9.30
CA GLU A 42 7.48 -11.62 9.06
C GLU A 42 7.55 -12.94 9.84
N GLU A 43 8.73 -13.57 9.88
CA GLU A 43 8.93 -14.80 10.66
C GLU A 43 8.52 -14.60 12.12
N ARG A 44 8.98 -13.52 12.76
CA ARG A 44 8.64 -13.19 14.14
C ARG A 44 7.20 -12.73 14.29
N MET A 45 6.66 -12.01 13.30
CA MET A 45 5.26 -11.57 13.23
C MET A 45 4.29 -12.75 13.21
N MET A 46 4.67 -13.84 12.54
CA MET A 46 3.87 -15.05 12.36
C MET A 46 4.21 -16.16 13.37
N THR A 47 5.24 -15.97 14.19
CA THR A 47 5.59 -16.89 15.28
C THR A 47 4.65 -16.65 16.47
N LYS A 48 3.85 -17.66 16.81
CA LYS A 48 3.05 -17.67 18.03
C LYS A 48 3.92 -17.96 19.24
N MET A 49 3.64 -17.29 20.37
CA MET A 49 4.25 -17.66 21.64
C MET A 49 3.78 -19.04 22.09
N ASP A 50 4.66 -19.87 22.65
CA ASP A 50 4.28 -21.07 23.40
C ASP A 50 4.09 -20.70 24.88
N PRO A 51 2.86 -20.73 25.43
CA PRO A 51 2.60 -20.38 26.82
C PRO A 51 3.25 -21.33 27.84
N ASN A 52 3.69 -22.52 27.42
CA ASN A 52 4.33 -23.49 28.30
C ASN A 52 5.86 -23.34 28.33
N ASP A 53 6.44 -22.72 27.30
CA ASP A 53 7.88 -22.46 27.22
C ASP A 53 8.29 -21.49 28.33
N GLN A 54 9.21 -21.95 29.19
CA GLN A 54 9.71 -21.13 30.30
C GLN A 54 10.54 -19.95 29.80
N SER A 55 11.37 -20.15 28.77
CA SER A 55 12.27 -19.11 28.25
C SER A 55 11.50 -17.92 27.67
N GLN A 56 10.36 -18.17 27.02
CA GLN A 56 9.50 -17.12 26.49
C GLN A 56 8.76 -16.39 27.62
N ARG A 57 8.29 -17.13 28.64
CA ARG A 57 7.66 -16.53 29.83
C ARG A 57 8.64 -15.67 30.64
N ASP A 58 9.91 -16.03 30.68
CA ASP A 58 10.96 -15.25 31.35
C ASP A 58 11.12 -13.85 30.72
N ILE A 59 10.84 -13.70 29.42
CA ILE A 59 10.84 -12.39 28.75
C ILE A 59 9.70 -11.50 29.28
N ILE A 60 8.49 -12.06 29.45
CA ILE A 60 7.37 -11.30 30.02
C ILE A 60 7.64 -10.97 31.49
N PHE A 61 8.27 -11.90 32.22
CA PHE A 61 8.70 -11.66 33.59
C PHE A 61 9.72 -10.52 33.66
N GLU A 62 10.68 -10.46 32.73
CA GLU A 62 11.65 -9.38 32.65
C GLU A 62 10.99 -8.02 32.38
N LEU A 63 9.98 -7.95 31.52
CA LEU A 63 9.19 -6.73 31.31
C LEU A 63 8.57 -6.24 32.62
N ARG A 64 7.88 -7.14 33.34
CA ARG A 64 7.31 -6.85 34.65
C ARG A 64 8.37 -6.37 35.64
N ARG A 65 9.50 -7.08 35.72
CA ARG A 65 10.61 -6.76 36.62
C ARG A 65 11.13 -5.35 36.39
N ILE A 66 11.36 -4.97 35.12
CA ILE A 66 11.84 -3.62 34.77
C ILE A 66 10.82 -2.54 35.17
N ALA A 67 9.51 -2.82 35.06
CA ALA A 67 8.47 -1.85 35.35
C ALA A 67 8.19 -1.63 36.85
N PHE A 68 8.24 -2.69 37.67
CA PHE A 68 7.73 -2.66 39.04
C PHE A 68 8.73 -3.04 40.13
N ASP A 69 9.82 -3.73 39.82
CA ASP A 69 10.74 -4.18 40.87
C ASP A 69 11.74 -3.07 41.26
N GLY A 70 11.49 -2.46 42.42
CA GLY A 70 12.49 -1.85 43.29
C GLY A 70 12.66 -2.73 44.54
N GLU A 71 13.81 -3.40 44.67
CA GLU A 71 14.41 -4.16 45.80
C GLU A 71 13.56 -5.03 46.78
N ASN A 72 12.23 -5.13 46.70
CA ASN A 72 11.41 -5.82 47.71
C ASN A 72 10.46 -6.88 47.14
N ASP A 73 10.99 -8.00 46.65
CA ASP A 73 10.17 -9.15 46.21
C ASP A 73 9.78 -10.02 47.44
N PRO A 74 8.48 -10.24 47.74
CA PRO A 74 8.06 -10.97 48.93
C PRO A 74 8.51 -12.45 48.94
N THR A 75 8.78 -12.97 50.14
CA THR A 75 9.40 -14.29 50.39
C THR A 75 8.46 -15.50 50.27
N GLY A 76 7.19 -15.33 49.85
CA GLY A 76 6.18 -16.40 49.79
C GLY A 76 5.58 -16.64 48.40
N THR A 77 5.48 -17.91 47.97
CA THR A 77 5.08 -18.34 46.61
C THR A 77 3.65 -17.98 46.21
N GLU A 78 2.67 -18.10 47.09
CA GLU A 78 1.27 -17.73 46.79
C GLU A 78 1.05 -16.22 46.73
N LYS A 79 1.64 -15.48 47.68
CA LYS A 79 1.63 -14.01 47.68
C LYS A 79 2.29 -13.46 46.42
N ARG A 80 3.36 -14.12 45.95
CA ARG A 80 4.08 -13.80 44.72
C ARG A 80 3.23 -14.02 43.47
N LYS A 81 2.49 -15.14 43.36
CA LYS A 81 1.56 -15.37 42.24
C LYS A 81 0.43 -14.33 42.18
N ALA A 82 -0.18 -14.01 43.31
CA ALA A 82 -1.23 -12.99 43.36
C ALA A 82 -0.71 -11.59 42.97
N MET A 83 0.51 -11.26 43.40
CA MET A 83 1.21 -10.03 43.01
C MET A 83 1.46 -10.00 41.50
N TYR A 84 1.98 -11.08 40.90
CA TYR A 84 2.26 -11.14 39.47
C TYR A 84 1.00 -10.95 38.62
N THR A 85 -0.11 -11.57 38.98
CA THR A 85 -1.40 -11.37 38.30
C THR A 85 -1.86 -9.91 38.37
N LYS A 86 -1.67 -9.24 39.53
CA LYS A 86 -1.98 -7.81 39.68
C LYS A 86 -1.06 -6.95 38.80
N ASP A 87 0.23 -7.27 38.75
CA ASP A 87 1.20 -6.51 37.95
C ASP A 87 0.94 -6.68 36.45
N TYR A 88 0.57 -7.88 35.99
CA TYR A 88 0.17 -8.10 34.59
C TYR A 88 -1.13 -7.40 34.23
N LYS A 89 -2.04 -7.24 35.20
CA LYS A 89 -3.21 -6.36 35.06
C LYS A 89 -2.80 -4.89 34.94
N MET A 90 -1.89 -4.43 35.80
CA MET A 90 -1.36 -3.05 35.78
C MET A 90 -0.55 -2.76 34.50
N LEU A 91 0.11 -3.76 33.91
CA LEU A 91 0.73 -3.68 32.59
C LEU A 91 -0.29 -3.62 31.44
N GLY A 92 -1.57 -3.86 31.70
CA GLY A 92 -2.62 -3.78 30.69
C GLY A 92 -2.63 -4.94 29.69
N PHE A 93 -2.18 -6.14 30.10
CA PHE A 93 -2.45 -7.35 29.33
C PHE A 93 -3.93 -7.70 29.37
N THR A 94 -4.46 -8.42 28.39
CA THR A 94 -5.85 -8.89 28.39
C THR A 94 -6.00 -10.09 29.31
N ASN A 95 -5.10 -11.07 29.19
CA ASN A 95 -5.05 -12.21 30.10
C ASN A 95 -4.06 -11.96 31.25
N HIS A 96 -4.54 -11.41 32.36
CA HIS A 96 -3.69 -11.10 33.51
C HIS A 96 -3.15 -12.34 34.23
N VAL A 97 -3.82 -13.50 34.09
CA VAL A 97 -3.40 -14.75 34.72
C VAL A 97 -2.26 -15.40 33.93
N ASN A 98 -2.35 -15.35 32.60
CA ASN A 98 -1.33 -15.85 31.71
C ASN A 98 -1.17 -14.93 30.48
N PRO A 99 -0.34 -13.87 30.58
CA PRO A 99 -0.15 -12.90 29.51
C PRO A 99 0.48 -13.49 28.25
N ALA A 100 1.10 -14.68 28.33
CA ALA A 100 1.63 -15.37 27.15
C ALA A 100 0.54 -15.69 26.12
N MET A 101 -0.72 -15.87 26.58
CA MET A 101 -1.86 -16.13 25.69
C MET A 101 -2.11 -14.98 24.70
N ASP A 102 -1.81 -13.74 25.08
CA ASP A 102 -2.02 -12.57 24.22
C ASP A 102 -1.10 -12.58 22.98
N PHE A 103 0.05 -13.26 23.07
CA PHE A 103 1.03 -13.42 21.98
C PHE A 103 0.85 -14.69 21.14
N THR A 104 -0.21 -15.46 21.39
CA THR A 104 -0.57 -16.62 20.56
C THR A 104 -1.32 -16.21 19.28
N GLN A 105 -1.78 -14.95 19.21
CA GLN A 105 -2.43 -14.40 18.03
C GLN A 105 -1.40 -13.81 17.07
N THR A 106 -1.50 -14.19 15.79
CA THR A 106 -0.63 -13.74 14.72
C THR A 106 -1.48 -13.17 13.58
N PRO A 107 -1.17 -11.96 13.07
CA PRO A 107 -0.17 -11.01 13.59
C PRO A 107 -0.58 -10.41 14.97
N PRO A 108 0.37 -9.91 15.79
CA PRO A 108 1.81 -9.83 15.53
C PRO A 108 2.66 -10.91 16.21
N GLY A 109 2.06 -11.85 16.95
CA GLY A 109 2.77 -12.93 17.63
C GLY A 109 3.91 -12.42 18.52
N MET A 110 5.06 -13.09 18.40
CA MET A 110 6.26 -12.79 19.18
C MET A 110 6.92 -11.44 18.82
N LEU A 111 6.64 -10.85 17.66
CA LEU A 111 7.21 -9.55 17.28
C LEU A 111 6.79 -8.44 18.25
N ALA A 112 5.56 -8.49 18.77
CA ALA A 112 5.12 -7.51 19.77
C ALA A 112 5.93 -7.64 21.07
N LEU A 113 6.26 -8.86 21.49
CA LEU A 113 7.07 -9.10 22.67
C LEU A 113 8.50 -8.58 22.47
N ASP A 114 9.08 -8.79 21.29
CA ASP A 114 10.40 -8.27 20.92
C ASP A 114 10.44 -6.73 20.96
N ASN A 115 9.39 -6.08 20.44
CA ASN A 115 9.22 -4.63 20.47
C ASN A 115 9.11 -4.07 21.90
N MET A 116 8.29 -4.70 22.74
CA MET A 116 8.14 -4.32 24.16
C MET A 116 9.47 -4.47 24.91
N LEU A 117 10.19 -5.57 24.68
CA LEU A 117 11.48 -5.82 25.32
C LEU A 117 12.53 -4.82 24.87
N TYR A 118 12.54 -4.47 23.58
CA TYR A 118 13.42 -3.41 23.07
C TYR A 118 13.14 -2.09 23.76
N LEU A 119 11.87 -1.66 23.84
CA LEU A 119 11.48 -0.44 24.56
C LEU A 119 11.94 -0.48 26.02
N ALA A 120 11.71 -1.59 26.73
CA ALA A 120 12.06 -1.75 28.13
C ALA A 120 13.57 -1.73 28.40
N LYS A 121 14.39 -2.29 27.49
CA LYS A 121 15.85 -2.36 27.67
C LYS A 121 16.61 -1.17 27.12
N VAL A 122 16.17 -0.61 25.99
CA VAL A 122 16.88 0.49 25.31
C VAL A 122 16.37 1.84 25.78
N HIS A 123 15.06 1.98 26.01
CA HIS A 123 14.42 3.23 26.43
C HIS A 123 13.69 3.04 27.78
N GLN A 124 14.41 2.48 28.76
CA GLN A 124 13.86 2.06 30.06
C GLN A 124 13.03 3.15 30.76
N ASP A 125 13.53 4.39 30.82
CA ASP A 125 12.81 5.50 31.45
C ASP A 125 11.47 5.78 30.77
N THR A 126 11.41 5.65 29.44
CA THR A 126 10.17 5.83 28.69
C THR A 126 9.21 4.69 28.95
N TYR A 127 9.70 3.45 28.99
CA TYR A 127 8.91 2.28 29.32
C TYR A 127 8.27 2.40 30.72
N ILE A 128 9.09 2.63 31.74
CA ILE A 128 8.66 2.77 33.14
C ILE A 128 7.64 3.90 33.26
N ARG A 129 7.91 5.06 32.65
CA ARG A 129 7.00 6.19 32.65
C ARG A 129 5.63 5.84 32.05
N ILE A 130 5.58 5.18 30.89
CA ILE A 130 4.31 4.79 30.25
C ILE A 130 3.53 3.82 31.14
N VAL A 131 4.20 2.82 31.74
CA VAL A 131 3.54 1.82 32.58
C VAL A 131 3.04 2.44 33.88
N LEU A 132 3.89 3.19 34.60
CA LEU A 132 3.54 3.78 35.89
C LEU A 132 2.45 4.85 35.76
N GLU A 133 2.53 5.73 34.75
CA GLU A 133 1.51 6.78 34.51
C GLU A 133 0.09 6.22 34.27
N ASN A 134 -0.02 4.98 33.76
CA ASN A 134 -1.30 4.35 33.47
C ASN A 134 -1.75 3.37 34.55
N SER A 135 -0.82 2.74 35.26
CA SER A 135 -1.12 1.79 36.33
C SER A 135 -1.53 2.44 37.66
N SER A 136 -1.13 3.69 37.90
CA SER A 136 -1.49 4.44 39.12
C SER A 136 -2.84 5.17 39.01
N ARG A 137 -3.55 5.05 37.88
CA ARG A 137 -4.83 5.71 37.66
C ARG A 137 -5.95 4.77 38.09
N GLU A 138 -6.73 5.18 39.08
CA GLU A 138 -7.93 4.46 39.51
C GLU A 138 -9.18 4.81 38.66
N ASP A 139 -9.01 5.63 37.62
CA ASP A 139 -10.09 6.07 36.73
C ASP A 139 -10.23 5.17 35.49
N LYS A 140 -11.34 5.33 34.76
CA LYS A 140 -11.63 4.54 33.54
C LYS A 140 -10.72 4.90 32.35
N HIS A 141 -9.72 5.75 32.54
CA HIS A 141 -8.88 6.34 31.48
C HIS A 141 -7.46 5.75 31.44
N GLU A 142 -7.20 4.67 32.16
CA GLU A 142 -5.97 3.89 32.05
C GLU A 142 -5.75 3.38 30.61
N CYS A 143 -4.56 3.63 30.04
CA CYS A 143 -4.17 3.07 28.75
C CYS A 143 -3.54 1.68 28.96
N PRO A 144 -4.14 0.58 28.46
CA PRO A 144 -3.64 -0.77 28.71
C PRO A 144 -2.38 -1.05 27.86
N PHE A 145 -1.19 -0.87 28.42
CA PHE A 145 0.07 -0.94 27.69
C PHE A 145 0.25 -2.24 26.88
N GLY A 146 0.03 -3.42 27.49
CA GLY A 146 0.16 -4.71 26.82
C GLY A 146 -0.74 -4.84 25.60
N ARG A 147 -2.04 -4.57 25.75
CA ARG A 147 -3.00 -4.57 24.65
C ARG A 147 -2.64 -3.55 23.56
N CYS A 148 -2.27 -2.33 23.94
CA CYS A 148 -1.87 -1.27 23.02
C CYS A 148 -0.61 -1.63 22.23
N ALA A 149 0.41 -2.20 22.87
CA ALA A 149 1.67 -2.57 22.23
C ALA A 149 1.48 -3.68 21.18
N ILE A 150 0.65 -4.69 21.49
CA ILE A 150 0.30 -5.76 20.55
C ILE A 150 -0.48 -5.20 19.36
N GLU A 151 -1.54 -4.42 19.61
CA GLU A 151 -2.35 -3.85 18.54
C GLU A 151 -1.55 -2.87 17.67
N LEU A 152 -0.70 -2.05 18.30
CA LEU A 152 0.17 -1.13 17.58
C LEU A 152 1.13 -1.90 16.69
N THR A 153 1.77 -2.96 17.19
CA THR A 153 2.69 -3.77 16.38
C THR A 153 1.99 -4.33 15.14
N ARG A 154 0.77 -4.87 15.30
CA ARG A 154 -0.05 -5.33 14.16
C ARG A 154 -0.30 -4.21 13.16
N MET A 155 -0.77 -3.07 13.64
CA MET A 155 -1.05 -1.89 12.81
C MET A 155 0.19 -1.42 12.04
N LEU A 156 1.36 -1.38 12.68
CA LEU A 156 2.61 -1.00 12.01
C LEU A 156 2.99 -1.98 10.91
N CYS A 157 2.77 -3.30 11.13
CA CYS A 157 3.00 -4.31 10.11
C CYS A 157 2.09 -4.10 8.89
N GLU A 158 0.82 -3.77 9.11
CA GLU A 158 -0.13 -3.48 8.04
C GLU A 158 0.21 -2.19 7.28
N ILE A 159 0.55 -1.11 7.99
CA ILE A 159 0.92 0.17 7.37
C ILE A 159 2.17 0.01 6.50
N LEU A 160 3.14 -0.79 6.94
CA LEU A 160 4.41 -1.00 6.25
C LEU A 160 4.41 -2.24 5.34
N GLN A 161 3.26 -2.92 5.20
CA GLN A 161 3.07 -4.08 4.34
C GLN A 161 4.10 -5.19 4.58
N VAL A 162 4.39 -5.50 5.84
CA VAL A 162 5.33 -6.56 6.24
C VAL A 162 4.80 -7.91 5.75
N GLY A 163 5.60 -8.62 4.97
CA GLY A 163 5.28 -9.91 4.36
C GLY A 163 4.85 -9.82 2.89
N GLU A 164 4.60 -8.62 2.37
CA GLU A 164 4.23 -8.43 0.96
C GLU A 164 5.45 -8.43 0.04
N LEU A 165 5.27 -8.90 -1.19
CA LEU A 165 6.34 -8.85 -2.20
C LEU A 165 6.45 -7.43 -2.80
N PRO A 166 7.66 -7.00 -3.20
CA PRO A 166 7.85 -5.69 -3.80
C PRO A 166 7.20 -5.60 -5.18
N ASN A 167 6.57 -4.46 -5.48
CA ASN A 167 5.92 -4.19 -6.75
C ASN A 167 6.87 -3.55 -7.77
N GLU A 168 6.89 -4.05 -9.01
CA GLU A 168 7.83 -3.65 -10.10
C GLU A 168 7.73 -2.18 -10.56
N GLY A 169 6.70 -1.43 -10.14
CA GLY A 169 6.49 -0.01 -10.50
C GLY A 169 6.60 0.98 -9.34
N CYS A 170 6.89 0.53 -8.12
CA CYS A 170 6.90 1.40 -6.95
C CYS A 170 8.30 1.97 -6.69
N ASN A 171 8.39 3.29 -6.52
CA ASN A 171 9.63 3.99 -6.19
C ASN A 171 9.60 4.58 -4.77
N ASP A 172 8.58 4.24 -3.99
CA ASP A 172 8.25 4.94 -2.76
C ASP A 172 8.85 4.25 -1.52
N TYR A 173 9.85 4.89 -0.91
CA TYR A 173 10.51 4.38 0.30
C TYR A 173 10.51 5.43 1.42
N HIS A 174 10.85 5.02 2.64
CA HIS A 174 10.88 5.90 3.82
C HIS A 174 12.33 6.05 4.32
N PRO A 175 13.01 7.17 4.02
CA PRO A 175 14.44 7.31 4.28
C PRO A 175 14.83 7.12 5.75
N MET A 176 13.94 7.45 6.70
CA MET A 176 14.20 7.28 8.13
C MET A 176 14.57 5.85 8.53
N PHE A 177 14.09 4.81 7.84
CA PHE A 177 14.40 3.42 8.21
C PHE A 177 15.84 3.01 7.88
N PHE A 178 16.55 3.83 7.10
CA PHE A 178 17.97 3.63 6.81
C PHE A 178 18.88 4.41 7.77
N THR A 179 18.31 5.17 8.72
CA THR A 179 19.09 6.00 9.66
C THR A 179 19.51 5.26 10.93
N HIS A 180 18.98 4.06 11.17
CA HIS A 180 19.26 3.28 12.37
C HIS A 180 19.22 1.77 12.07
N ASP A 181 20.04 0.99 12.78
CA ASP A 181 20.14 -0.46 12.60
C ASP A 181 18.89 -1.21 13.06
N ARG A 182 18.23 -0.63 14.06
CA ARG A 182 16.98 -1.07 14.70
C ARG A 182 15.88 -0.05 14.45
N ALA A 183 15.78 0.45 13.20
CA ALA A 183 14.86 1.54 12.88
C ALA A 183 13.39 1.16 13.06
N TRP A 184 13.05 -0.12 12.86
CA TRP A 184 11.72 -0.64 13.16
C TRP A 184 11.37 -0.47 14.64
N GLU A 185 12.27 -0.86 15.53
CA GLU A 185 12.05 -0.79 16.97
C GLU A 185 12.04 0.65 17.48
N GLU A 186 12.92 1.51 16.96
CA GLU A 186 12.87 2.96 17.24
C GLU A 186 11.56 3.59 16.76
N PHE A 187 11.06 3.19 15.59
CA PHE A 187 9.77 3.62 15.08
C PHE A 187 8.63 3.17 16.00
N PHE A 188 8.63 1.92 16.46
CA PHE A 188 7.67 1.43 17.46
C PHE A 188 7.72 2.27 18.75
N CYS A 189 8.92 2.59 19.25
CA CYS A 189 9.09 3.41 20.46
C CYS A 189 8.51 4.82 20.31
N VAL A 190 8.58 5.41 19.11
CA VAL A 190 7.92 6.69 18.81
C VAL A 190 6.41 6.52 18.77
N CYS A 191 5.91 5.48 18.09
CA CYS A 191 4.48 5.25 17.91
C CYS A 191 3.76 4.88 19.22
N ILE A 192 4.39 4.16 20.16
CA ILE A 192 3.76 3.84 21.45
C ILE A 192 3.66 5.07 22.36
N GLN A 193 4.61 5.99 22.27
CA GLN A 193 4.53 7.29 22.95
C GLN A 193 3.44 8.17 22.34
N LEU A 194 3.32 8.19 21.01
CA LEU A 194 2.21 8.85 20.31
C LEU A 194 0.87 8.28 20.76
N LEU A 195 0.73 6.95 20.80
CA LEU A 195 -0.51 6.28 21.22
C LEU A 195 -0.91 6.72 22.63
N ASN A 196 0.01 6.66 23.60
CA ASN A 196 -0.26 7.09 24.98
C ASN A 196 -0.64 8.59 25.06
N LYS A 197 -0.02 9.43 24.24
CA LYS A 197 -0.36 10.86 24.13
C LYS A 197 -1.78 11.05 23.57
N THR A 198 -2.09 10.43 22.42
CA THR A 198 -3.39 10.54 21.75
C THR A 198 -4.52 9.98 22.63
N TRP A 199 -4.28 8.88 23.34
CA TRP A 199 -5.21 8.33 24.33
C TRP A 199 -5.61 9.37 25.39
N LYS A 200 -4.63 10.10 25.93
CA LYS A 200 -4.86 11.17 26.91
C LYS A 200 -5.55 12.39 26.30
N GLU A 201 -5.16 12.81 25.10
CA GLU A 201 -5.81 13.92 24.37
C GLU A 201 -7.30 13.64 24.10
N MET A 202 -7.63 12.39 23.78
CA MET A 202 -9.01 11.95 23.55
C MET A 202 -9.80 11.73 24.85
N ARG A 203 -9.14 11.77 26.03
CA ARG A 203 -9.71 11.32 27.31
C ARG A 203 -10.37 9.94 27.17
N ALA A 204 -9.72 9.05 26.45
CA ALA A 204 -10.28 7.77 26.04
C ALA A 204 -10.50 6.83 27.23
N THR A 205 -11.43 5.90 27.06
CA THR A 205 -11.62 4.75 27.95
C THR A 205 -11.36 3.45 27.20
N ALA A 206 -11.40 2.30 27.88
CA ALA A 206 -11.27 0.99 27.23
C ALA A 206 -12.28 0.75 26.09
N GLU A 207 -13.45 1.40 26.11
CA GLU A 207 -14.49 1.32 25.06
C GLU A 207 -14.09 2.07 23.78
N ASP A 208 -13.28 3.13 23.91
CA ASP A 208 -12.81 3.94 22.79
C ASP A 208 -11.55 3.38 22.13
N PHE A 209 -11.03 2.26 22.62
CA PHE A 209 -9.77 1.66 22.18
C PHE A 209 -9.63 1.62 20.65
N ASN A 210 -10.64 1.09 19.95
CA ASN A 210 -10.61 0.98 18.49
C ASN A 210 -10.57 2.35 17.80
N LYS A 211 -11.28 3.35 18.34
CA LYS A 211 -11.28 4.72 17.79
C LYS A 211 -9.92 5.38 17.98
N VAL A 212 -9.30 5.21 19.15
CA VAL A 212 -7.94 5.71 19.41
C VAL A 212 -6.96 5.09 18.43
N MET A 213 -7.03 3.77 18.24
CA MET A 213 -6.17 3.08 17.26
C MET A 213 -6.37 3.61 15.83
N GLN A 214 -7.60 3.90 15.42
CA GLN A 214 -7.85 4.52 14.11
C GLN A 214 -7.23 5.93 13.99
N VAL A 215 -7.36 6.77 15.02
CA VAL A 215 -6.70 8.10 15.03
C VAL A 215 -5.18 7.95 14.96
N VAL A 216 -4.60 7.03 15.74
CA VAL A 216 -3.15 6.77 15.74
C VAL A 216 -2.67 6.26 14.38
N ARG A 217 -3.43 5.35 13.74
CA ARG A 217 -3.15 4.91 12.36
C ARG A 217 -3.08 6.11 11.41
N GLU A 218 -4.08 6.98 11.46
CA GLU A 218 -4.13 8.16 10.60
C GLU A 218 -2.97 9.13 10.87
N GLN A 219 -2.63 9.39 12.15
CA GLN A 219 -1.47 10.20 12.52
C GLN A 219 -0.17 9.63 11.93
N ILE A 220 0.03 8.32 12.03
CA ILE A 220 1.22 7.64 11.50
C ILE A 220 1.24 7.69 9.98
N THR A 221 0.15 7.33 9.29
CA THR A 221 0.08 7.33 7.82
C THR A 221 0.30 8.74 7.25
N ARG A 222 -0.33 9.77 7.83
CA ARG A 222 -0.11 11.16 7.42
C ARG A 222 1.34 11.59 7.66
N ALA A 223 1.94 11.23 8.79
CA ALA A 223 3.34 11.56 9.07
C ALA A 223 4.32 10.87 8.11
N LEU A 224 4.07 9.61 7.76
CA LEU A 224 4.89 8.84 6.80
C LEU A 224 4.80 9.41 5.38
N ALA A 225 3.62 9.91 4.98
CA ALA A 225 3.42 10.57 3.69
C ALA A 225 4.25 11.87 3.55
N MET A 226 4.60 12.51 4.66
CA MET A 226 5.50 13.69 4.68
C MET A 226 6.99 13.32 4.51
N LYS A 227 7.32 12.04 4.30
CA LYS A 227 8.68 11.51 4.06
C LYS A 227 9.74 12.04 5.03
N PRO A 228 9.57 11.84 6.36
CA PRO A 228 10.58 12.21 7.32
C PRO A 228 11.90 11.48 7.01
N SER A 229 13.00 12.23 7.01
CA SER A 229 14.33 11.70 6.69
C SER A 229 15.04 11.07 7.90
N SER A 230 14.50 11.25 9.10
CA SER A 230 15.02 10.66 10.35
C SER A 230 13.90 10.41 11.37
N ILE A 231 14.18 9.57 12.37
CA ILE A 231 13.27 9.29 13.48
C ILE A 231 12.91 10.57 14.26
N ASP A 232 13.85 11.52 14.42
CA ASP A 232 13.55 12.78 15.11
C ASP A 232 12.68 13.73 14.27
N GLN A 233 12.84 13.72 12.94
CA GLN A 233 11.89 14.43 12.07
C GLN A 233 10.50 13.83 12.16
N LEU A 234 10.38 12.49 12.20
CA LEU A 234 9.09 11.82 12.43
C LEU A 234 8.46 12.28 13.75
N LYS A 235 9.21 12.29 14.87
CA LYS A 235 8.73 12.78 16.17
C LYS A 235 8.20 14.22 16.05
N ASN A 236 8.91 15.10 15.35
CA ASN A 236 8.49 16.49 15.16
C ASN A 236 7.21 16.60 14.31
N LYS A 237 7.08 15.83 13.22
CA LYS A 237 5.84 15.80 12.42
C LYS A 237 4.65 15.30 13.25
N LEU A 238 4.84 14.23 14.02
CA LEU A 238 3.81 13.67 14.91
C LEU A 238 3.41 14.62 16.05
N ARG A 239 4.30 15.50 16.51
CA ARG A 239 3.94 16.55 17.49
C ARG A 239 2.92 17.54 16.90
N GLY A 240 3.03 17.85 15.61
CA GLY A 240 2.09 18.72 14.90
C GLY A 240 0.75 18.05 14.60
N LEU A 241 0.74 16.73 14.40
CA LEU A 241 -0.46 15.92 14.13
C LEU A 241 -1.14 15.45 15.43
N ASN A 242 -1.44 16.37 16.36
CA ASN A 242 -2.19 16.04 17.57
C ASN A 242 -3.68 15.73 17.25
N TYR A 243 -4.44 15.25 18.24
CA TYR A 243 -5.84 14.86 18.02
C TYR A 243 -6.71 16.00 17.45
N SER A 244 -6.56 17.23 17.96
CA SER A 244 -7.30 18.39 17.43
C SER A 244 -6.98 18.70 15.98
N GLU A 245 -5.72 18.57 15.57
CA GLU A 245 -5.31 18.78 14.18
C GLU A 245 -5.88 17.69 13.26
N ILE A 246 -5.89 16.44 13.70
CA ILE A 246 -6.55 15.35 12.94
C ILE A 246 -8.04 15.63 12.75
N LEU A 247 -8.73 16.12 13.78
CA LEU A 247 -10.14 16.51 13.64
C LEU A 247 -10.33 17.66 12.65
N ARG A 248 -9.45 18.68 12.68
CA ARG A 248 -9.48 19.80 11.74
C ARG A 248 -9.27 19.35 10.31
N LEU A 249 -8.29 18.47 10.07
CA LEU A 249 -8.00 17.91 8.75
C LEU A 249 -9.19 17.09 8.23
N ARG A 250 -9.76 16.21 9.04
CA ARG A 250 -10.97 15.44 8.68
C ARG A 250 -12.16 16.33 8.33
N GLN A 251 -12.34 17.43 9.06
CA GLN A 251 -13.40 18.39 8.79
C GLN A 251 -13.17 19.11 7.45
N SER A 252 -11.94 19.56 7.20
CA SER A 252 -11.56 20.20 5.93
C SER A 252 -11.73 19.26 4.74
N GLU A 253 -11.36 17.98 4.89
CA GLU A 253 -11.50 16.96 3.85
C GLU A 253 -12.96 16.65 3.53
N ARG A 254 -13.82 16.58 4.56
CA ARG A 254 -15.28 16.42 4.36
C ARG A 254 -15.88 17.60 3.63
N MET A 255 -15.53 18.84 4.02
CA MET A 255 -16.01 20.04 3.34
C MET A 255 -15.58 20.05 1.86
N SER A 256 -14.33 19.71 1.58
CA SER A 256 -13.83 19.60 0.20
C SER A 256 -14.52 18.47 -0.58
N GLN A 257 -14.79 17.33 0.06
CA GLN A 257 -15.47 16.20 -0.59
C GLN A 257 -16.94 16.48 -0.90
N ASP A 258 -17.64 17.22 -0.04
CA ASP A 258 -19.00 17.70 -0.28
C ASP A 258 -19.04 18.68 -1.48
N ASP A 259 -18.02 19.54 -1.64
CA ASP A 259 -17.90 20.39 -2.83
C ASP A 259 -17.79 19.55 -4.12
N PHE A 260 -17.04 18.43 -4.08
CA PHE A 260 -16.90 17.52 -5.23
C PHE A 260 -18.18 16.75 -5.60
N GLN A 261 -19.21 16.78 -4.75
CA GLN A 261 -20.53 16.18 -5.02
C GLN A 261 -21.56 17.23 -5.49
N SER A 262 -21.17 18.49 -5.65
CA SER A 262 -22.08 19.52 -6.16
C SER A 262 -22.49 19.24 -7.62
N PRO A 263 -23.76 19.52 -8.01
CA PRO A 263 -24.24 19.26 -9.37
C PRO A 263 -23.36 19.86 -10.48
N PRO A 264 -22.84 21.11 -10.39
CA PRO A 264 -21.97 21.67 -11.42
C PRO A 264 -20.65 20.91 -11.59
N ILE A 265 -20.09 20.37 -10.49
CA ILE A 265 -18.86 19.58 -10.53
C ILE A 265 -19.13 18.20 -11.14
N ILE A 266 -20.26 17.58 -10.82
CA ILE A 266 -20.68 16.31 -11.42
C ILE A 266 -20.88 16.48 -12.93
N GLU A 267 -21.60 17.52 -13.36
CA GLU A 267 -21.79 17.84 -14.79
C GLU A 267 -20.45 18.07 -15.50
N LEU A 268 -19.51 18.79 -14.87
CA LEU A 268 -18.18 19.01 -15.42
C LEU A 268 -17.41 17.69 -15.55
N ARG A 269 -17.46 16.83 -14.53
CA ARG A 269 -16.84 15.49 -14.54
C ARG A 269 -17.37 14.64 -15.69
N GLU A 270 -18.68 14.59 -15.87
CA GLU A 270 -19.33 13.83 -16.94
C GLU A 270 -18.95 14.36 -18.34
N ARG A 271 -18.76 15.68 -18.49
CA ARG A 271 -18.29 16.27 -19.75
C ARG A 271 -16.83 15.97 -20.08
N ILE A 272 -15.97 15.89 -19.07
CA ILE A 272 -14.53 15.66 -19.23
C ILE A 272 -14.22 14.16 -19.41
N GLN A 273 -14.99 13.28 -18.79
CA GLN A 273 -14.76 11.84 -18.78
C GLN A 273 -14.51 11.22 -20.17
N PRO A 274 -15.27 11.54 -21.23
CA PRO A 274 -15.02 11.00 -22.57
C PRO A 274 -13.65 11.38 -23.15
N GLU A 275 -13.17 12.60 -22.91
CA GLU A 275 -11.86 13.07 -23.37
C GLU A 275 -10.72 12.30 -22.68
N ILE A 276 -10.86 12.08 -21.36
CA ILE A 276 -9.89 11.29 -20.58
C ILE A 276 -9.88 9.83 -21.03
N LEU A 277 -11.06 9.24 -21.29
CA LEU A 277 -11.15 7.88 -21.82
C LEU A 277 -10.50 7.76 -23.21
N GLU A 278 -10.63 8.77 -24.07
CA GLU A 278 -9.96 8.78 -25.38
C GLU A 278 -8.44 8.88 -25.23
N LEU A 279 -7.93 9.65 -24.24
CA LEU A 279 -6.51 9.69 -23.92
C LEU A 279 -5.98 8.33 -23.46
N ILE A 280 -6.70 7.66 -22.54
CA ILE A 280 -6.34 6.31 -22.08
C ILE A 280 -6.35 5.35 -23.27
N LYS A 281 -7.37 5.41 -24.13
CA LYS A 281 -7.48 4.60 -25.34
C LYS A 281 -6.28 4.80 -26.27
N GLN A 282 -5.87 6.05 -26.53
CA GLN A 282 -4.68 6.34 -27.33
C GLN A 282 -3.42 5.72 -26.72
N GLN A 283 -3.27 5.80 -25.40
CA GLN A 283 -2.15 5.16 -24.70
C GLN A 283 -2.16 3.64 -24.86
N ARG A 284 -3.33 2.98 -24.74
CA ARG A 284 -3.44 1.52 -24.95
C ARG A 284 -3.08 1.12 -26.39
N LEU A 285 -3.55 1.87 -27.39
CA LEU A 285 -3.22 1.62 -28.79
C LEU A 285 -1.73 1.79 -29.08
N ASN A 286 -1.08 2.80 -28.49
CA ASN A 286 0.37 2.98 -28.59
C ASN A 286 1.13 1.80 -27.98
N ARG A 287 0.70 1.30 -26.81
CA ARG A 287 1.29 0.09 -26.20
C ARG A 287 1.12 -1.16 -27.04
N LEU A 288 -0.03 -1.34 -27.69
CA LEU A 288 -0.21 -2.42 -28.66
C LEU A 288 0.73 -2.27 -29.86
N CYS A 289 0.95 -1.03 -30.34
CA CYS A 289 1.89 -0.76 -31.43
C CYS A 289 3.34 -1.05 -31.06
N GLU A 290 3.75 -0.77 -29.82
CA GLU A 290 5.06 -1.16 -29.28
C GLU A 290 5.19 -2.69 -29.21
N GLY A 291 4.13 -3.37 -28.78
CA GLY A 291 4.05 -4.81 -28.71
C GLY A 291 4.57 -5.41 -27.42
N SER A 292 4.41 -6.71 -27.26
CA SER A 292 4.78 -7.42 -26.04
C SER A 292 5.19 -8.86 -26.31
N CYS A 293 6.01 -9.37 -25.39
CA CYS A 293 6.52 -10.72 -25.40
C CYS A 293 5.67 -11.63 -24.51
N PHE A 294 5.33 -12.81 -25.01
CA PHE A 294 4.47 -13.79 -24.37
C PHE A 294 5.18 -15.14 -24.27
N ARG A 295 4.87 -15.91 -23.23
CA ARG A 295 5.43 -17.26 -23.04
C ARG A 295 4.52 -18.30 -23.69
N LYS A 296 5.10 -19.26 -24.41
CA LYS A 296 4.34 -20.40 -24.94
C LYS A 296 3.96 -21.39 -23.84
N LEU A 297 2.73 -21.88 -23.88
CA LEU A 297 2.27 -22.99 -23.05
C LEU A 297 2.78 -24.30 -23.67
N GLY A 298 3.83 -24.90 -23.09
CA GLY A 298 4.46 -26.12 -23.62
C GLY A 298 5.03 -27.04 -22.55
N ASN A 299 4.85 -28.35 -22.75
CA ASN A 299 5.17 -29.41 -21.80
C ASN A 299 6.67 -29.52 -21.46
N ARG A 300 6.93 -29.78 -20.18
CA ARG A 300 8.21 -30.11 -19.52
C ARG A 300 9.34 -30.59 -20.48
N ARG A 301 10.49 -29.89 -20.38
CA ARG A 301 11.86 -30.25 -20.87
C ARG A 301 12.21 -29.80 -22.30
N ARG A 302 12.54 -28.51 -22.47
CA ARG A 302 13.69 -27.92 -23.21
C ARG A 302 13.33 -26.52 -23.72
N GLN A 303 14.04 -25.51 -23.20
CA GLN A 303 14.03 -24.07 -23.54
C GLN A 303 12.67 -23.35 -23.43
N GLU A 304 12.62 -22.27 -22.65
CA GLU A 304 11.47 -21.36 -22.62
C GLU A 304 11.36 -20.69 -23.99
N LYS A 305 10.35 -21.06 -24.77
CA LYS A 305 10.06 -20.43 -26.06
C LYS A 305 9.13 -19.24 -25.85
N PHE A 306 9.55 -18.10 -26.36
CA PHE A 306 8.80 -16.86 -26.36
C PHE A 306 8.18 -16.62 -27.73
N TRP A 307 7.16 -15.79 -27.77
CA TRP A 307 6.62 -15.25 -29.00
C TRP A 307 6.22 -13.80 -28.77
N PHE A 308 6.21 -13.01 -29.83
CA PHE A 308 5.96 -11.58 -29.76
C PHE A 308 4.75 -11.23 -30.59
N CYS A 309 3.98 -10.24 -30.13
CA CYS A 309 2.84 -9.70 -30.85
C CYS A 309 2.86 -8.18 -30.77
N ARG A 310 2.60 -7.50 -31.89
CA ARG A 310 2.43 -6.04 -31.96
C ARG A 310 1.41 -5.64 -33.01
N LEU A 311 0.78 -4.51 -32.80
CA LEU A 311 -0.13 -3.87 -33.73
C LEU A 311 0.64 -3.02 -34.74
N SER A 312 0.21 -3.02 -36.00
CA SER A 312 0.67 -2.08 -37.02
C SER A 312 0.29 -0.64 -36.66
N LEU A 313 1.12 0.35 -36.99
CA LEU A 313 0.88 1.78 -36.66
C LEU A 313 -0.43 2.37 -37.21
N ASN A 314 -1.03 1.76 -38.23
CA ASN A 314 -2.34 2.18 -38.76
C ASN A 314 -3.53 1.49 -38.06
N HIS A 315 -3.26 0.67 -37.04
CA HIS A 315 -4.20 -0.11 -36.24
C HIS A 315 -5.02 -1.15 -37.03
N LYS A 316 -4.50 -1.66 -38.17
CA LYS A 316 -5.25 -2.58 -39.04
C LYS A 316 -4.78 -4.03 -39.01
N VAL A 317 -3.57 -4.33 -38.53
CA VAL A 317 -3.00 -5.69 -38.56
C VAL A 317 -2.26 -5.97 -37.27
N LEU A 318 -2.56 -7.10 -36.62
CA LEU A 318 -1.71 -7.67 -35.57
C LEU A 318 -0.65 -8.56 -36.22
N HIS A 319 0.62 -8.27 -35.93
CA HIS A 319 1.77 -9.04 -36.37
C HIS A 319 2.29 -9.86 -35.20
N TYR A 320 2.55 -11.14 -35.42
CA TYR A 320 3.10 -12.01 -34.39
C TYR A 320 4.05 -13.06 -34.95
N GLY A 321 4.88 -13.63 -34.07
CA GLY A 321 5.86 -14.64 -34.45
C GLY A 321 6.66 -15.15 -33.27
N ASP A 322 7.35 -16.27 -33.46
CA ASP A 322 8.17 -16.91 -32.44
C ASP A 322 9.50 -16.18 -32.25
N LEU A 323 9.98 -16.12 -31.01
CA LEU A 323 11.30 -15.61 -30.67
C LEU A 323 12.12 -16.70 -29.96
N ASP A 324 13.38 -16.85 -30.38
CA ASP A 324 14.34 -17.79 -29.78
C ASP A 324 14.86 -17.31 -28.41
N GLU A 325 14.93 -15.99 -28.20
CA GLU A 325 15.34 -15.34 -26.95
C GLU A 325 14.47 -14.10 -26.64
N SER A 326 14.47 -13.65 -25.38
CA SER A 326 13.78 -12.42 -24.98
C SER A 326 14.40 -11.21 -25.70
N PRO A 327 13.60 -10.38 -26.42
CA PRO A 327 14.15 -9.30 -27.22
C PRO A 327 14.75 -8.18 -26.36
N GLN A 328 15.94 -7.73 -26.73
CA GLN A 328 16.62 -6.57 -26.14
C GLN A 328 16.38 -5.34 -27.03
N GLY A 329 15.15 -4.84 -27.06
CA GLY A 329 14.75 -3.67 -27.87
C GLY A 329 13.51 -3.91 -28.73
N GLU A 330 13.25 -3.00 -29.67
CA GLU A 330 12.11 -3.12 -30.59
C GLU A 330 12.27 -4.32 -31.53
N VAL A 331 11.20 -5.13 -31.66
CA VAL A 331 11.15 -6.26 -32.59
C VAL A 331 10.68 -5.75 -33.96
N PRO A 332 11.51 -5.87 -35.02
CA PRO A 332 11.13 -5.49 -36.38
C PRO A 332 9.98 -6.33 -36.92
N PHE A 333 9.15 -5.75 -37.79
CA PHE A 333 8.01 -6.46 -38.39
C PHE A 333 8.43 -7.65 -39.25
N GLU A 334 9.65 -7.66 -39.79
CA GLU A 334 10.18 -8.73 -40.64
C GLU A 334 10.39 -10.06 -39.88
N LEU A 335 10.56 -9.99 -38.55
CA LEU A 335 10.68 -11.18 -37.70
C LEU A 335 9.32 -11.80 -37.34
N LEU A 336 8.21 -11.10 -37.62
CA LEU A 336 6.86 -11.52 -37.29
C LEU A 336 6.19 -12.08 -38.55
N SER A 337 6.29 -13.39 -38.73
CA SER A 337 5.81 -14.12 -39.91
C SER A 337 4.30 -14.06 -40.08
N ASP A 338 3.56 -14.05 -38.98
CA ASP A 338 2.13 -14.28 -38.96
C ASP A 338 1.36 -12.98 -38.73
N LYS A 339 0.17 -12.90 -39.33
CA LYS A 339 -0.62 -11.67 -39.39
C LYS A 339 -2.11 -11.96 -39.23
N ILE A 340 -2.79 -11.13 -38.44
CA ILE A 340 -4.25 -11.14 -38.30
C ILE A 340 -4.75 -9.74 -38.65
N PRO A 341 -5.51 -9.57 -39.74
CA PRO A 341 -6.23 -8.32 -39.99
C PRO A 341 -7.20 -8.05 -38.83
N VAL A 342 -7.19 -6.83 -38.31
CA VAL A 342 -8.07 -6.43 -37.19
C VAL A 342 -9.55 -6.54 -37.59
N SER A 343 -9.86 -6.37 -38.89
CA SER A 343 -11.20 -6.60 -39.44
C SER A 343 -11.73 -8.02 -39.25
N ASP A 344 -10.83 -8.99 -39.11
CA ASP A 344 -11.17 -10.41 -39.05
C ASP A 344 -11.35 -10.88 -37.59
N ILE A 345 -11.05 -10.02 -36.63
CA ILE A 345 -11.22 -10.30 -35.20
C ILE A 345 -12.70 -10.21 -34.83
N LYS A 346 -13.28 -11.32 -34.34
CA LYS A 346 -14.66 -11.40 -33.88
C LYS A 346 -14.83 -10.95 -32.44
N SER A 347 -13.94 -11.42 -31.56
CA SER A 347 -14.03 -11.15 -30.12
C SER A 347 -12.73 -11.49 -29.40
N VAL A 348 -12.63 -10.96 -28.18
CA VAL A 348 -11.61 -11.33 -27.21
C VAL A 348 -12.32 -12.01 -26.04
N VAL A 349 -11.80 -13.17 -25.63
CA VAL A 349 -12.27 -13.92 -24.46
C VAL A 349 -11.16 -14.01 -23.42
N THR A 350 -11.51 -14.16 -22.15
CA THR A 350 -10.54 -14.16 -21.04
C THR A 350 -10.76 -15.35 -20.09
N GLY A 351 -9.71 -15.70 -19.36
CA GLY A 351 -9.71 -16.76 -18.36
C GLY A 351 -10.28 -18.10 -18.85
N LYS A 352 -11.28 -18.62 -18.13
CA LYS A 352 -11.91 -19.92 -18.40
C LYS A 352 -12.57 -20.04 -19.77
N ASP A 353 -12.92 -18.90 -20.40
CA ASP A 353 -13.57 -18.89 -21.70
C ASP A 353 -12.57 -19.06 -22.85
N CYS A 354 -11.27 -18.91 -22.57
CA CYS A 354 -10.20 -19.16 -23.51
C CYS A 354 -10.17 -20.65 -23.92
N PRO A 355 -10.10 -20.98 -25.22
CA PRO A 355 -10.06 -22.36 -25.70
C PRO A 355 -8.98 -23.21 -25.03
N HIS A 356 -7.79 -22.64 -24.85
CA HIS A 356 -6.63 -23.28 -24.25
C HIS A 356 -6.71 -23.46 -22.71
N MET A 357 -7.79 -22.98 -22.07
CA MET A 357 -8.06 -23.11 -20.63
C MET A 357 -9.21 -24.07 -20.31
N LYS A 358 -9.88 -24.65 -21.33
CA LYS A 358 -11.07 -25.51 -21.15
C LYS A 358 -10.77 -26.96 -20.74
N GLU A 359 -9.51 -27.42 -20.76
CA GLU A 359 -9.18 -28.81 -20.43
C GLU A 359 -9.12 -29.10 -18.91
N LYS A 360 -9.72 -30.24 -18.51
CA LYS A 360 -9.85 -30.68 -17.11
C LYS A 360 -8.52 -30.91 -16.36
N SER A 361 -7.40 -31.03 -17.07
CA SER A 361 -6.05 -31.21 -16.51
C SER A 361 -5.38 -29.89 -16.11
N ALA A 362 -5.71 -28.76 -16.78
CA ALA A 362 -5.14 -27.44 -16.52
C ALA A 362 -5.77 -26.75 -15.29
N LEU A 363 -7.05 -27.04 -15.00
CA LEU A 363 -7.80 -26.46 -13.88
C LEU A 363 -7.26 -26.82 -12.48
N LYS A 364 -6.38 -27.83 -12.37
CA LYS A 364 -5.73 -28.21 -11.10
C LYS A 364 -4.38 -27.53 -10.86
N GLN A 365 -3.81 -26.83 -11.83
CA GLN A 365 -2.51 -26.16 -11.68
C GLN A 365 -2.63 -24.70 -12.15
N ASN A 366 -2.57 -23.79 -11.18
CA ASN A 366 -2.39 -22.35 -11.27
C ASN A 366 -3.61 -21.50 -11.67
N LYS A 367 -4.43 -21.19 -10.65
CA LYS A 367 -5.42 -20.10 -10.66
C LYS A 367 -4.85 -18.78 -11.23
N GLU A 368 -3.59 -18.49 -10.92
CA GLU A 368 -2.87 -17.29 -11.40
C GLU A 368 -2.75 -17.22 -12.93
N VAL A 369 -2.52 -18.35 -13.61
CA VAL A 369 -2.40 -18.38 -15.07
C VAL A 369 -3.76 -18.09 -15.72
N LEU A 370 -4.85 -18.59 -15.10
CA LEU A 370 -6.20 -18.34 -15.58
C LEU A 370 -6.56 -16.84 -15.52
N GLU A 371 -6.07 -16.12 -14.50
CA GLU A 371 -6.32 -14.67 -14.35
C GLU A 371 -5.52 -13.81 -15.35
N LEU A 372 -4.55 -14.39 -16.04
CA LEU A 372 -3.68 -13.75 -17.04
C LEU A 372 -3.95 -14.24 -18.47
N ALA A 373 -4.85 -15.22 -18.65
CA ALA A 373 -5.15 -15.81 -19.94
C ALA A 373 -6.18 -14.99 -20.72
N PHE A 374 -5.93 -14.76 -22.01
CA PHE A 374 -6.89 -14.20 -22.94
C PHE A 374 -6.71 -14.78 -24.34
N SER A 375 -7.70 -14.66 -25.22
CA SER A 375 -7.62 -15.18 -26.58
C SER A 375 -8.38 -14.31 -27.56
N VAL A 376 -7.78 -14.09 -28.73
CA VAL A 376 -8.39 -13.41 -29.87
C VAL A 376 -9.02 -14.47 -30.77
N LEU A 377 -10.32 -14.39 -30.99
CA LEU A 377 -11.06 -15.26 -31.90
C LEU A 377 -11.23 -14.53 -33.24
N TYR A 378 -10.81 -15.13 -34.35
CA TYR A 378 -10.81 -14.49 -35.66
C TYR A 378 -11.24 -15.45 -36.79
N ASP A 379 -11.60 -14.91 -37.95
CA ASP A 379 -12.06 -15.69 -39.11
C ASP A 379 -10.94 -16.47 -39.83
N PRO A 380 -11.18 -17.70 -40.31
CA PRO A 380 -12.40 -18.51 -40.21
C PRO A 380 -12.35 -19.46 -38.99
N ASP A 381 -12.74 -18.94 -37.82
CA ASP A 381 -12.82 -19.67 -36.54
C ASP A 381 -11.47 -20.16 -35.97
N GLU A 382 -10.42 -19.39 -36.23
CA GLU A 382 -9.11 -19.57 -35.61
C GLU A 382 -8.99 -18.77 -34.30
N THR A 383 -8.01 -19.14 -33.47
CA THR A 383 -7.82 -18.56 -32.15
C THR A 383 -6.34 -18.29 -31.89
N LEU A 384 -6.00 -17.05 -31.55
CA LEU A 384 -4.68 -16.70 -31.04
C LEU A 384 -4.74 -16.63 -29.51
N ASN A 385 -4.01 -17.53 -28.86
CA ASN A 385 -4.07 -17.76 -27.42
C ASN A 385 -2.92 -17.04 -26.70
N PHE A 386 -3.23 -16.30 -25.65
CA PHE A 386 -2.27 -15.49 -24.88
C PHE A 386 -2.29 -15.87 -23.40
N VAL A 387 -1.11 -15.79 -22.79
CA VAL A 387 -0.94 -15.70 -21.33
C VAL A 387 -0.04 -14.52 -21.07
N ALA A 388 -0.59 -13.46 -20.48
CA ALA A 388 0.17 -12.25 -20.18
C ALA A 388 1.28 -12.56 -19.16
N PRO A 389 2.43 -11.86 -19.25
CA PRO A 389 3.53 -12.04 -18.30
C PRO A 389 3.18 -11.54 -16.89
N ASN A 390 2.30 -10.55 -16.77
CA ASN A 390 1.82 -9.99 -15.51
C ASN A 390 0.43 -9.35 -15.68
N LYS A 391 -0.16 -8.89 -14.58
CA LYS A 391 -1.50 -8.28 -14.57
C LYS A 391 -1.57 -6.97 -15.36
N TYR A 392 -0.50 -6.19 -15.37
CA TYR A 392 -0.43 -4.94 -16.10
C TYR A 392 -0.55 -5.19 -17.62
N GLU A 393 0.29 -6.09 -18.16
CA GLU A 393 0.25 -6.46 -19.58
C GLU A 393 -1.08 -7.12 -19.96
N TYR A 394 -1.66 -7.92 -19.06
CA TYR A 394 -3.03 -8.42 -19.26
C TYR A 394 -4.02 -7.28 -19.49
N CYS A 395 -4.06 -6.29 -18.60
CA CYS A 395 -4.97 -5.16 -18.71
C CYS A 395 -4.71 -4.31 -19.96
N ILE A 396 -3.43 -4.04 -20.27
CA ILE A 396 -3.03 -3.30 -21.48
C ILE A 396 -3.57 -3.98 -22.73
N TRP A 397 -3.35 -5.28 -22.86
CA TRP A 397 -3.79 -6.02 -24.04
C TRP A 397 -5.30 -6.18 -24.13
N THR A 398 -5.97 -6.53 -23.04
CA THR A 398 -7.44 -6.69 -23.08
C THR A 398 -8.14 -5.38 -23.35
N ASP A 399 -7.71 -4.28 -22.72
CA ASP A 399 -8.31 -2.95 -22.94
C ASP A 399 -7.97 -2.42 -24.34
N GLY A 400 -6.72 -2.57 -24.78
CA GLY A 400 -6.31 -2.15 -26.12
C GLY A 400 -7.08 -2.90 -27.22
N LEU A 401 -7.27 -4.21 -27.08
CA LEU A 401 -8.06 -4.99 -28.02
C LEU A 401 -9.55 -4.64 -27.96
N CYS A 402 -10.11 -4.40 -26.77
CA CYS A 402 -11.47 -3.87 -26.64
C CYS A 402 -11.62 -2.52 -27.36
N ALA A 403 -10.68 -1.59 -27.13
CA ALA A 403 -10.64 -0.30 -27.79
C ALA A 403 -10.54 -0.40 -29.32
N LEU A 404 -9.71 -1.31 -29.85
CA LEU A 404 -9.61 -1.60 -31.28
C LEU A 404 -10.94 -2.07 -31.88
N LEU A 405 -11.69 -2.87 -31.12
CA LEU A 405 -12.99 -3.40 -31.51
C LEU A 405 -14.16 -2.43 -31.22
N GLY A 406 -13.88 -1.21 -30.77
CA GLY A 406 -14.91 -0.22 -30.40
C GLY A 406 -15.74 -0.63 -29.17
N ARG A 407 -15.19 -1.47 -28.30
CA ARG A 407 -15.79 -1.91 -27.04
C ARG A 407 -15.21 -1.12 -25.86
N GLU A 408 -15.95 -1.13 -24.76
CA GLU A 408 -15.55 -0.46 -23.52
C GLU A 408 -14.33 -1.14 -22.87
N MET A 409 -13.39 -0.33 -22.37
CA MET A 409 -12.21 -0.79 -21.65
C MET A 409 -12.59 -1.04 -20.18
N GLY A 410 -12.56 -2.30 -19.75
CA GLY A 410 -13.17 -2.74 -18.48
C GLY A 410 -12.19 -3.10 -17.37
N SER A 411 -10.88 -2.99 -17.59
CA SER A 411 -9.90 -3.40 -16.58
C SER A 411 -9.83 -2.46 -15.37
N ASP A 412 -9.32 -2.99 -14.25
CA ASP A 412 -9.04 -2.18 -13.06
C ASP A 412 -7.98 -1.10 -13.32
N LEU A 413 -7.06 -1.34 -14.28
CA LEU A 413 -6.07 -0.36 -14.69
C LEU A 413 -6.73 0.85 -15.36
N THR A 414 -7.67 0.62 -16.28
CA THR A 414 -8.41 1.72 -16.92
C THR A 414 -9.25 2.50 -15.92
N ARG A 415 -9.89 1.82 -14.95
CA ARG A 415 -10.63 2.51 -13.88
C ARG A 415 -9.69 3.39 -13.04
N SER A 416 -8.54 2.86 -12.65
CA SER A 416 -7.52 3.58 -11.88
C SER A 416 -6.94 4.78 -12.65
N ASP A 417 -6.62 4.60 -13.93
CA ASP A 417 -6.12 5.67 -14.81
C ASP A 417 -7.17 6.77 -14.97
N LEU A 418 -8.44 6.38 -15.20
CA LEU A 418 -9.55 7.32 -15.34
C LEU A 418 -9.74 8.14 -14.06
N ASP A 419 -9.81 7.50 -12.90
CA ASP A 419 -9.99 8.18 -11.61
C ASP A 419 -8.82 9.13 -11.30
N THR A 420 -7.60 8.72 -11.63
CA THR A 420 -6.40 9.55 -11.42
C THR A 420 -6.41 10.78 -12.32
N LEU A 421 -6.59 10.57 -13.63
CA LEU A 421 -6.56 11.64 -14.63
C LEU A 421 -7.73 12.60 -14.46
N ILE A 422 -8.93 12.09 -14.20
CA ILE A 422 -10.11 12.94 -13.96
C ILE A 422 -9.95 13.73 -12.67
N SER A 423 -9.39 13.16 -11.61
CA SER A 423 -9.13 13.90 -10.37
C SER A 423 -8.13 15.04 -10.60
N MET A 424 -7.07 14.80 -11.37
CA MET A 424 -6.09 15.82 -11.72
C MET A 424 -6.71 16.92 -12.59
N GLU A 425 -7.43 16.56 -13.64
CA GLU A 425 -8.08 17.54 -14.55
C GLU A 425 -9.13 18.36 -13.82
N MET A 426 -9.96 17.73 -12.98
CA MET A 426 -10.93 18.45 -12.13
C MET A 426 -10.23 19.42 -11.19
N LYS A 427 -9.13 19.03 -10.55
CA LYS A 427 -8.35 19.95 -9.71
C LYS A 427 -7.84 21.13 -10.51
N LEU A 428 -7.28 20.92 -11.71
CA LEU A 428 -6.79 21.98 -12.58
C LEU A 428 -7.91 22.97 -12.98
N ARG A 429 -9.08 22.46 -13.36
CA ARG A 429 -10.24 23.30 -13.74
C ARG A 429 -10.82 24.09 -12.58
N LEU A 430 -10.67 23.58 -11.35
CA LEU A 430 -11.18 24.20 -10.13
C LEU A 430 -10.14 25.09 -9.42
N LEU A 431 -8.90 25.18 -9.92
CA LEU A 431 -7.84 26.03 -9.32
C LEU A 431 -8.28 27.49 -9.20
N ASP A 432 -8.91 28.05 -10.23
CA ASP A 432 -9.36 29.44 -10.24
C ASP A 432 -10.57 29.69 -9.31
N LEU A 433 -11.19 28.61 -8.81
CA LEU A 433 -12.31 28.63 -7.88
C LEU A 433 -11.90 28.26 -6.45
N GLU A 434 -10.60 28.17 -6.17
CA GLU A 434 -10.11 27.84 -4.83
C GLU A 434 -10.54 28.92 -3.81
N ASN A 435 -11.24 28.49 -2.76
CA ASN A 435 -11.90 29.35 -1.74
C ASN A 435 -13.14 30.13 -2.23
N ILE A 436 -13.66 29.85 -3.42
CA ILE A 436 -14.93 30.41 -3.90
C ILE A 436 -16.05 29.39 -3.63
N THR A 437 -17.14 29.84 -3.01
CA THR A 437 -18.30 28.98 -2.78
C THR A 437 -18.96 28.62 -4.11
N ILE A 438 -19.02 27.32 -4.42
CA ILE A 438 -19.67 26.82 -5.63
C ILE A 438 -21.19 26.81 -5.40
N PRO A 439 -21.99 27.54 -6.21
CA PRO A 439 -23.43 27.57 -6.02
C PRO A 439 -24.06 26.23 -6.40
N GLU A 440 -25.05 25.77 -5.63
CA GLU A 440 -25.79 24.53 -5.94
C GLU A 440 -26.56 24.60 -7.26
N ALA A 441 -27.00 25.81 -7.65
CA ALA A 441 -27.69 26.08 -8.90
C ALA A 441 -26.93 27.14 -9.72
N PRO A 442 -26.84 27.00 -11.05
CA PRO A 442 -26.24 28.02 -11.91
C PRO A 442 -26.94 29.37 -11.72
N PRO A 443 -26.20 30.47 -11.46
CA PRO A 443 -26.79 31.81 -11.41
C PRO A 443 -27.54 32.12 -12.72
N PRO A 444 -28.67 32.85 -12.67
CA PRO A 444 -29.44 33.15 -13.87
C PRO A 444 -28.60 34.01 -14.82
N VAL A 445 -28.50 33.56 -16.09
CA VAL A 445 -27.87 34.36 -17.14
C VAL A 445 -28.75 35.59 -17.40
N PRO A 446 -28.24 36.83 -17.26
CA PRO A 446 -29.03 38.02 -17.52
C PRO A 446 -29.45 38.09 -19.00
N LYS A 447 -30.54 38.82 -19.29
CA LYS A 447 -30.96 39.04 -20.67
C LYS A 447 -29.83 39.70 -21.46
N GLU A 448 -29.74 39.35 -22.74
CA GLU A 448 -28.81 39.99 -23.65
C GLU A 448 -28.99 41.52 -23.62
N PRO A 449 -27.89 42.30 -23.67
CA PRO A 449 -27.97 43.74 -23.76
C PRO A 449 -28.82 44.18 -24.96
N SER A 450 -29.58 45.26 -24.81
CA SER A 450 -30.42 45.81 -25.88
C SER A 450 -29.62 46.41 -27.05
N SER A 451 -28.29 46.48 -26.94
CA SER A 451 -27.41 46.97 -28.00
C SER A 451 -26.06 46.26 -27.96
N TYR A 452 -25.45 46.09 -29.13
CA TYR A 452 -24.09 45.56 -29.31
C TYR A 452 -23.03 46.68 -29.40
N ASN A 453 -23.35 47.87 -28.90
CA ASN A 453 -22.38 48.97 -28.79
C ASN A 453 -21.48 48.71 -27.58
N PHE A 454 -20.45 47.88 -27.80
CA PHE A 454 -19.54 47.48 -26.74
C PHE A 454 -18.79 48.67 -26.13
N THR A 455 -18.66 48.67 -24.80
CA THR A 455 -17.97 49.74 -24.05
C THR A 455 -16.46 49.76 -24.33
N TYR A 456 -15.89 48.62 -24.71
CA TYR A 456 -14.48 48.47 -25.04
C TYR A 456 -14.34 47.95 -26.46
N ASN A 457 -13.44 48.56 -27.23
CA ASN A 457 -13.03 48.03 -28.52
C ASN A 457 -11.91 47.02 -28.29
N TYR A 458 -12.15 45.76 -28.63
CA TYR A 458 -11.10 44.74 -28.70
C TYR A 458 -10.52 44.78 -30.12
N SER A 459 -9.38 45.47 -30.29
CA SER A 459 -8.59 45.48 -31.53
C SER A 459 -7.66 44.30 -31.63
#